data_AF-B7QCC8-F1
#
_entry.id   AF-B7QCC8-F1
#
_cell.length_a   1.000
_cell.length_b   1.000
_cell.length_c   1.000
_cell.angle_alpha   90.00
_cell.angle_beta   90.00
_cell.angle_gamma   90.00
#
_symmetry.space_group_name_H-M   'P 1'
#
loop_
_entity.id
_entity.type
_entity.pdbx_description
1 polymer ?
#
loop_
_entity_poly.entity_id
_entity_poly.type
_entity_poly.pdbx_seq_one_letter_code
_entity_poly.pdbx_strand_id
1 'polypeptide(L)'
;CFFARALPFIFQKNHKSPILTYQCYRNGTSLEPEEARDVRVQWDGVGQPDVKADCVLSYSLGESQDRNTATVHAEYLPEKDRVVLTLKDTTVELALLTFPHDGKALYFKQKPTGTTSVSYKIYDTEKSCDNARALYHRVCPKGCNMIYTKK
;
A
#
# COMPACT_ATOMS: atom_id res chain seq x y z
N CYS A 1 -22.52 15.65 7.13
CA CYS A 1 -21.07 15.40 7.29
C CYS A 1 -20.62 14.45 6.17
N PHE A 2 -19.92 14.97 5.15
CA PHE A 2 -19.37 14.13 4.09
C PHE A 2 -18.24 13.29 4.68
N PHE A 3 -18.43 11.97 4.76
CA PHE A 3 -17.31 11.06 4.97
C PHE A 3 -16.42 11.16 3.72
N ALA A 4 -15.37 11.97 3.78
CA ALA A 4 -14.41 12.10 2.69
C ALA A 4 -13.79 10.73 2.41
N ARG A 5 -13.95 10.18 1.20
CA ARG A 5 -13.32 8.90 0.85
C ARG A 5 -11.81 9.04 1.02
N ALA A 6 -11.18 8.04 1.63
CA ALA A 6 -9.79 8.16 2.05
C ALA A 6 -8.76 7.93 0.93
N LEU A 7 -9.09 7.20 -0.14
CA LEU A 7 -8.22 7.06 -1.32
C LEU A 7 -8.04 8.39 -2.08
N PRO A 8 -9.10 9.16 -2.38
CA PRO A 8 -8.96 10.52 -2.93
C PRO A 8 -8.04 11.41 -2.11
N PHE A 9 -8.11 11.33 -0.79
CA PHE A 9 -7.26 12.13 0.08
C PHE A 9 -5.77 11.77 -0.05
N ILE A 10 -5.46 10.49 -0.21
CA ILE A 10 -4.09 10.01 -0.44
C ILE A 10 -3.58 10.50 -1.81
N PHE A 11 -4.39 10.41 -2.86
CA PHE A 11 -4.05 10.92 -4.19
C PHE A 11 -3.89 12.45 -4.19
N GLN A 12 -4.80 13.18 -3.54
CA GLN A 12 -4.65 14.64 -3.42
C GLN A 12 -3.36 15.03 -2.69
N LYS A 13 -2.96 14.26 -1.67
CA LYS A 13 -1.70 14.51 -0.96
C LYS A 13 -0.48 14.20 -1.85
N ASN A 14 -0.48 13.09 -2.58
CA ASN A 14 0.68 12.67 -3.39
C ASN A 14 0.92 13.55 -4.62
N HIS A 15 -0.08 14.29 -5.09
CA HIS A 15 0.05 15.31 -6.13
C HIS A 15 0.64 16.63 -5.63
N LYS A 16 0.56 16.89 -4.32
CA LYS A 16 1.23 18.05 -3.70
C LYS A 16 2.68 17.76 -3.39
N SER A 17 2.97 16.55 -2.92
CA SER A 17 4.31 16.09 -2.59
C SER A 17 4.33 14.57 -2.55
N PRO A 18 5.41 13.90 -3.00
CA PRO A 18 5.50 12.45 -2.94
C PRO A 18 5.31 11.92 -1.52
N ILE A 19 4.58 10.81 -1.37
CA ILE A 19 4.32 10.17 -0.07
C ILE A 19 5.10 8.86 -0.02
N LEU A 20 5.88 8.67 1.04
CA LEU A 20 6.51 7.39 1.32
C LEU A 20 5.67 6.59 2.31
N THR A 21 5.44 5.33 1.99
CA THR A 21 4.73 4.37 2.85
C THR A 21 5.59 3.14 3.07
N TYR A 22 5.53 2.57 4.27
CA TYR A 22 6.26 1.39 4.69
C TYR A 22 5.28 0.27 4.97
N GLN A 23 5.45 -0.89 4.35
CA GLN A 23 4.65 -2.06 4.68
C GLN A 23 5.10 -2.61 6.03
N CYS A 24 4.19 -2.55 7.00
CA CYS A 24 4.45 -3.01 8.36
C CYS A 24 3.96 -4.44 8.55
N TYR A 25 2.77 -4.75 8.00
CA TYR A 25 2.14 -6.07 8.14
C TYR A 25 1.58 -6.54 6.81
N ARG A 26 1.63 -7.86 6.55
CA ARG A 26 0.92 -8.49 5.42
C ARG A 26 0.53 -9.94 5.74
N ASN A 27 -0.49 -10.47 5.07
CA ASN A 27 -0.80 -11.92 5.09
C ASN A 27 -0.67 -12.60 3.71
N GLY A 28 -0.10 -11.90 2.74
CA GLY A 28 0.11 -12.40 1.39
C GLY A 28 0.78 -11.36 0.50
N THR A 29 1.07 -11.73 -0.73
CA THR A 29 1.80 -10.90 -1.69
C THR A 29 0.93 -10.46 -2.86
N SER A 30 1.47 -9.59 -3.72
CA SER A 30 0.76 -9.13 -4.92
C SER A 30 1.72 -8.66 -6.02
N LEU A 31 2.67 -7.77 -5.68
CA LEU A 31 3.67 -7.22 -6.60
C LEU A 31 5.09 -7.65 -6.21
N GLU A 32 5.35 -7.74 -4.91
CA GLU A 32 6.61 -8.18 -4.33
C GLU A 32 6.60 -9.69 -4.00
N PRO A 33 7.77 -10.37 -3.96
CA PRO A 33 7.86 -11.78 -3.61
C PRO A 33 7.59 -12.07 -2.12
N GLU A 34 7.43 -13.34 -1.77
CA GLU A 34 7.08 -13.80 -0.41
C GLU A 34 8.21 -13.58 0.61
N GLU A 35 9.44 -13.53 0.14
CA GLU A 35 10.64 -13.26 0.94
C GLU A 35 10.91 -11.77 1.11
N ALA A 36 10.10 -10.90 0.48
CA ALA A 36 10.26 -9.46 0.57
C ALA A 36 10.16 -8.95 2.01
N ARG A 37 11.11 -8.08 2.37
CA ARG A 37 11.23 -7.39 3.66
C ARG A 37 11.53 -5.91 3.42
N ASP A 38 11.24 -5.08 4.42
CA ASP A 38 11.41 -3.62 4.36
C ASP A 38 10.80 -2.98 3.11
N VAL A 39 9.63 -3.51 2.73
CA VAL A 39 8.88 -3.04 1.58
C VAL A 39 8.45 -1.59 1.83
N ARG A 40 8.78 -0.72 0.89
CA ARG A 40 8.33 0.67 0.88
C ARG A 40 7.80 1.03 -0.50
N VAL A 41 6.81 1.89 -0.53
CA VAL A 41 6.22 2.42 -1.76
C VAL A 41 6.25 3.94 -1.66
N GLN A 42 7.01 4.57 -2.55
CA GLN A 42 6.95 6.01 -2.76
C GLN A 42 5.89 6.28 -3.83
N TRP A 43 4.87 7.05 -3.51
CA TRP A 43 3.79 7.45 -4.39
C TRP A 43 4.03 8.87 -4.87
N ASP A 44 4.12 9.09 -6.17
CA ASP A 44 4.42 10.39 -6.77
C ASP A 44 3.38 10.75 -7.84
N GLY A 45 2.50 11.69 -7.51
CA GLY A 45 1.52 12.25 -8.45
C GLY A 45 1.95 13.61 -9.00
N VAL A 46 3.13 14.11 -8.67
CA VAL A 46 3.50 15.49 -9.03
C VAL A 46 3.62 15.62 -10.55
N GLY A 47 2.84 16.53 -11.12
CA GLY A 47 2.80 16.76 -12.58
C GLY A 47 2.03 15.69 -13.37
N GLN A 48 1.41 14.72 -12.70
CA GLN A 48 0.53 13.71 -13.31
C GLN A 48 -0.94 14.18 -13.30
N PRO A 49 -1.81 13.58 -14.14
CA PRO A 49 -3.26 13.75 -13.98
C PRO A 49 -3.72 13.33 -12.59
N ASP A 50 -4.67 14.04 -11.97
CA ASP A 50 -5.13 13.87 -10.57
C ASP A 50 -5.48 12.44 -10.13
N VAL A 51 -5.78 11.56 -11.08
CA VAL A 51 -6.12 10.15 -10.85
C VAL A 51 -4.95 9.21 -11.06
N LYS A 52 -3.75 9.69 -11.38
CA LYS A 52 -2.57 8.89 -11.71
C LYS A 52 -1.41 9.22 -10.80
N ALA A 53 -0.59 8.23 -10.51
CA ALA A 53 0.67 8.42 -9.81
C ALA A 53 1.67 7.35 -10.27
N ASP A 54 2.94 7.72 -10.37
CA ASP A 54 4.01 6.76 -10.49
C ASP A 54 4.48 6.37 -9.09
N CYS A 55 4.73 5.07 -8.91
CA CYS A 55 5.11 4.52 -7.63
C CYS A 55 6.45 3.81 -7.76
N VAL A 56 7.36 4.06 -6.82
CA VAL A 56 8.58 3.28 -6.68
C VAL A 56 8.37 2.27 -5.56
N LEU A 57 8.11 1.02 -5.94
CA LEU A 57 8.11 -0.13 -5.04
C LEU A 57 9.57 -0.52 -4.78
N SER A 58 9.94 -0.69 -3.53
CA SER A 58 11.27 -1.20 -3.20
C SER A 58 11.30 -2.06 -1.95
N TYR A 59 12.14 -3.08 -1.97
CA TYR A 59 12.19 -4.12 -0.93
C TYR A 59 13.56 -4.82 -0.93
N SER A 60 13.88 -5.47 0.18
CA SER A 60 15.02 -6.37 0.31
C SER A 60 14.55 -7.82 0.34
N LEU A 61 15.40 -8.76 -0.06
CA LEU A 61 15.09 -10.20 -0.04
C LEU A 61 15.79 -10.87 1.14
N GLY A 62 15.03 -11.59 1.97
CA GLY A 62 15.58 -12.30 3.13
C GLY A 62 16.42 -11.37 4.00
N GLU A 63 17.66 -11.76 4.31
CA GLU A 63 18.62 -10.96 5.09
C GLU A 63 19.47 -9.99 4.26
N SER A 64 19.37 -10.00 2.93
CA SER A 64 20.20 -9.14 2.07
C SER A 64 19.98 -7.64 2.35
N GLN A 65 21.06 -6.87 2.25
CA GLN A 65 21.02 -5.41 2.30
C GLN A 65 20.70 -4.79 0.94
N ASP A 66 20.80 -5.56 -0.14
CA ASP A 66 20.46 -5.09 -1.48
C ASP A 66 18.97 -4.78 -1.57
N ARG A 67 18.66 -3.71 -2.30
CA ARG A 67 17.29 -3.24 -2.48
C ARG A 67 16.89 -3.38 -3.94
N ASN A 68 15.90 -4.22 -4.17
CA ASN A 68 15.21 -4.31 -5.43
C ASN A 68 14.25 -3.12 -5.56
N THR A 69 14.14 -2.58 -6.76
CA THR A 69 13.25 -1.47 -7.09
C THR A 69 12.45 -1.80 -8.34
N ALA A 70 11.21 -1.32 -8.39
CA ALA A 70 10.36 -1.43 -9.55
C ALA A 70 9.44 -0.21 -9.64
N THR A 71 9.22 0.27 -10.87
CA THR A 71 8.22 1.32 -11.15
C THR A 71 6.86 0.67 -11.34
N VAL A 72 5.88 1.15 -10.60
CA VAL A 72 4.49 0.71 -10.62
C VAL A 72 3.63 1.92 -10.97
N HIS A 73 2.74 1.78 -11.95
CA HIS A 73 1.81 2.85 -12.28
C HIS A 73 0.52 2.67 -11.49
N ALA A 74 0.03 3.73 -10.85
CA ALA A 74 -1.18 3.72 -10.07
C ALA A 74 -2.25 4.59 -10.74
N GLU A 75 -3.46 4.06 -10.88
CA GLU A 75 -4.63 4.79 -11.39
C GLU A 75 -5.80 4.64 -10.43
N TYR A 76 -6.26 5.75 -9.87
CA TYR A 76 -7.46 5.83 -9.03
C TYR A 76 -8.71 5.83 -9.90
N LEU A 77 -9.66 4.96 -9.57
CA LEU A 77 -10.96 4.79 -10.22
C LEU A 77 -12.05 5.33 -9.29
N PRO A 78 -12.48 6.60 -9.44
CA PRO A 78 -13.39 7.27 -8.50
C PRO A 78 -14.76 6.61 -8.37
N GLU A 79 -15.24 5.99 -9.45
CA GLU A 79 -16.53 5.32 -9.53
C GLU A 79 -16.57 4.02 -8.72
N LYS A 80 -15.42 3.39 -8.48
CA LYS A 80 -15.28 2.15 -7.70
C LYS A 80 -14.62 2.35 -6.34
N ASP A 81 -14.04 3.53 -6.09
CA ASP A 81 -13.19 3.82 -4.93
C ASP A 81 -12.06 2.78 -4.79
N ARG A 82 -11.34 2.57 -5.90
CA ARG A 82 -10.23 1.61 -6.01
C ARG A 82 -9.05 2.24 -6.73
N VAL A 83 -7.88 1.68 -6.53
CA VAL A 83 -6.68 1.98 -7.31
C VAL A 83 -6.29 0.75 -8.09
N VAL A 84 -5.94 0.91 -9.35
CA VAL A 84 -5.32 -0.12 -10.17
C VAL A 84 -3.82 0.14 -10.18
N LEU A 85 -3.05 -0.86 -9.75
CA LEU A 85 -1.60 -0.84 -9.81
C LEU A 85 -1.14 -1.71 -10.98
N THR A 86 -0.28 -1.19 -11.84
CA THR A 86 0.26 -1.90 -13.00
C THR A 86 1.78 -1.95 -12.92
N LEU A 87 2.32 -3.17 -12.93
CA LEU A 87 3.74 -3.47 -12.98
C LEU A 87 3.99 -4.50 -14.08
N LYS A 88 4.58 -4.06 -15.20
CA LYS A 88 4.73 -4.90 -16.40
C LYS A 88 3.38 -5.52 -16.78
N ASP A 89 3.29 -6.85 -16.87
CA ASP A 89 2.06 -7.59 -17.21
C ASP A 89 1.19 -7.92 -16.00
N THR A 90 1.56 -7.47 -14.80
CA THR A 90 0.80 -7.70 -13.56
C THR A 90 -0.05 -6.48 -13.23
N THR A 91 -1.35 -6.71 -13.05
CA THR A 91 -2.29 -5.69 -12.58
C THR A 91 -2.86 -6.10 -11.23
N VAL A 92 -2.94 -5.17 -10.28
CA VAL A 92 -3.46 -5.40 -8.92
C VAL A 92 -4.50 -4.34 -8.59
N GLU A 93 -5.72 -4.77 -8.27
CA GLU A 93 -6.70 -3.88 -7.66
C GLU A 93 -6.39 -3.68 -6.18
N LEU A 94 -6.35 -2.43 -5.76
CA LEU A 94 -6.10 -2.00 -4.39
C LEU A 94 -7.33 -1.23 -3.88
N ALA A 95 -7.82 -1.63 -2.72
CA ALA A 95 -8.91 -0.96 -2.02
C ALA A 95 -8.49 -0.65 -0.59
N LEU A 96 -8.80 0.55 -0.11
CA LEU A 96 -8.58 0.92 1.27
C LEU A 96 -9.80 0.49 2.10
N LEU A 97 -9.58 -0.34 3.13
CA LEU A 97 -10.66 -0.98 3.88
C LEU A 97 -11.20 -0.12 5.03
N THR A 98 -10.46 0.90 5.45
CA THR A 98 -10.84 1.80 6.53
C THR A 98 -10.19 3.15 6.34
N PHE A 99 -10.78 4.19 6.93
CA PHE A 99 -10.10 5.46 7.12
C PHE A 99 -8.71 5.27 7.75
N PRO A 100 -7.70 6.03 7.28
CA PRO A 100 -6.36 5.97 7.82
C PRO A 100 -6.37 6.22 9.32
N HIS A 101 -5.69 5.37 10.08
CA HIS A 101 -5.51 5.62 11.50
C HIS A 101 -4.52 6.78 11.68
N ASP A 102 -4.99 7.82 12.35
CA ASP A 102 -4.30 9.09 12.56
C ASP A 102 -3.76 9.75 11.28
N GLY A 103 -4.40 9.46 10.14
CA GLY A 103 -3.96 9.97 8.83
C GLY A 103 -2.66 9.33 8.30
N LYS A 104 -2.11 8.31 8.98
CA LYS A 104 -0.77 7.73 8.73
C LYS A 104 -0.80 6.25 8.36
N ALA A 105 -1.58 5.43 9.07
CA ALA A 105 -1.63 3.99 8.82
C ALA A 105 -2.80 3.61 7.90
N LEU A 106 -2.50 2.78 6.89
CA LEU A 106 -3.37 2.44 5.77
C LEU A 106 -3.59 0.93 5.74
N TYR A 107 -4.84 0.48 5.70
CA TYR A 107 -5.17 -0.94 5.60
C TYR A 107 -5.75 -1.27 4.22
N PHE A 108 -4.94 -1.92 3.40
CA PHE A 108 -5.28 -2.25 2.02
C PHE A 108 -5.68 -3.71 1.85
N LYS A 109 -6.69 -3.92 0.99
CA LYS A 109 -6.95 -5.17 0.30
C LYS A 109 -6.35 -5.08 -1.09
N GLN A 110 -5.63 -6.11 -1.51
CA GLN A 110 -5.02 -6.21 -2.83
C GLN A 110 -5.47 -7.50 -3.52
N LYS A 111 -5.84 -7.40 -4.79
CA LYS A 111 -6.29 -8.53 -5.61
C LYS A 111 -5.65 -8.44 -7.00
N PRO A 112 -4.67 -9.31 -7.33
CA PRO A 112 -4.16 -9.41 -8.68
C PRO A 112 -5.25 -9.86 -9.67
N THR A 113 -5.34 -9.18 -10.81
CA THR A 113 -6.30 -9.50 -11.88
C THR A 113 -6.06 -10.91 -12.41
N GLY A 114 -7.15 -11.65 -12.71
CA GLY A 114 -7.07 -13.02 -13.20
C GLY A 114 -6.79 -14.07 -12.11
N THR A 115 -6.69 -13.66 -10.85
CA THR A 115 -6.48 -14.58 -9.71
C THR A 115 -7.63 -14.52 -8.71
N THR A 116 -7.78 -15.58 -7.92
CA THR A 116 -8.63 -15.60 -6.72
C THR A 116 -7.87 -15.16 -5.47
N SER A 117 -6.55 -14.98 -5.57
CA SER A 117 -5.68 -14.59 -4.46
C SER A 117 -6.02 -13.18 -3.97
N VAL A 118 -6.17 -13.05 -2.67
CA VAL A 118 -6.38 -11.76 -2.00
C VAL A 118 -5.34 -11.64 -0.90
N SER A 119 -4.63 -10.53 -0.89
CA SER A 119 -3.72 -10.18 0.20
C SER A 119 -4.21 -8.93 0.91
N TYR A 120 -3.89 -8.88 2.20
CA TYR A 120 -4.21 -7.78 3.09
C TYR A 120 -2.90 -7.24 3.65
N LYS A 121 -2.78 -5.91 3.65
CA LYS A 121 -1.52 -5.25 3.99
C LYS A 121 -1.79 -3.99 4.80
N ILE A 122 -0.99 -3.77 5.83
CA ILE A 122 -1.01 -2.53 6.60
C ILE A 122 0.29 -1.78 6.32
N TYR A 123 0.13 -0.55 5.84
CA TYR A 123 1.22 0.38 5.60
C TYR A 123 1.17 1.52 6.62
N ASP A 124 2.31 2.16 6.85
CA ASP A 124 2.44 3.37 7.65
C ASP A 124 3.25 4.42 6.87
N THR A 125 2.97 5.70 7.06
CA THR A 125 3.83 6.77 6.54
C THR A 125 5.09 6.97 7.38
N GLU A 126 5.12 6.40 8.59
CA GLU A 126 6.27 6.43 9.49
C GLU A 126 7.03 5.11 9.51
N LYS A 127 8.36 5.19 9.50
CA LYS A 127 9.23 4.01 9.46
C LYS A 127 9.08 3.11 10.71
N SER A 128 8.66 3.66 11.85
CA SER A 128 8.55 2.93 13.11
C SER A 128 7.37 1.94 13.14
N CYS A 129 6.37 2.09 12.27
CA CYS A 129 5.18 1.25 12.21
C CYS A 129 4.30 1.28 13.48
N ASP A 130 4.41 2.30 14.33
CA ASP A 130 3.62 2.38 15.57
C ASP A 130 2.13 2.59 15.28
N ASN A 131 1.78 3.46 14.32
CA ASN A 131 0.40 3.66 13.90
C ASN A 131 -0.16 2.39 13.23
N ALA A 132 0.65 1.71 12.42
CA ALA A 132 0.27 0.43 11.83
C ALA A 132 0.04 -0.65 12.88
N ARG A 133 0.81 -0.68 13.98
CA ARG A 133 0.61 -1.63 15.09
C ARG A 133 -0.71 -1.37 15.81
N ALA A 134 -1.02 -0.10 16.11
CA ALA A 134 -2.30 0.26 16.70
C ALA A 134 -3.48 -0.12 15.77
N LEU A 135 -3.34 0.17 14.47
CA LEU A 135 -4.34 -0.23 13.47
C LEU A 135 -4.48 -1.76 13.37
N TYR A 136 -3.38 -2.51 13.40
CA TYR A 136 -3.38 -3.98 13.39
C TYR A 136 -4.24 -4.56 14.52
N HIS A 137 -4.05 -4.09 15.75
CA HIS A 137 -4.87 -4.57 16.89
C HIS A 137 -6.35 -4.24 16.74
N ARG A 138 -6.68 -3.15 16.04
CA ARG A 138 -8.08 -2.78 15.76
C ARG A 138 -8.72 -3.65 14.68
N VAL A 139 -8.01 -3.92 13.58
CA VAL A 139 -8.57 -4.65 12.43
C VAL A 139 -8.43 -6.16 12.56
N CYS A 140 -7.51 -6.62 13.42
CA CYS A 140 -7.24 -8.03 13.68
C CYS A 140 -7.22 -8.37 15.19
N PRO A 141 -8.33 -8.14 15.93
CA PRO A 141 -8.36 -8.29 17.38
C PRO A 141 -8.12 -9.74 17.86
N LYS A 142 -8.39 -10.74 17.02
CA LYS A 142 -8.15 -12.16 17.30
C LYS A 142 -6.90 -12.71 16.58
N GLY A 143 -6.12 -11.84 15.96
CA GLY A 143 -5.11 -12.22 14.97
C GLY A 143 -5.74 -12.55 13.60
N CYS A 144 -5.04 -12.21 12.54
CA CYS A 144 -5.49 -12.42 11.15
C CYS A 144 -4.37 -12.96 10.25
N ASN A 145 -3.43 -13.70 10.85
CA ASN A 145 -2.27 -14.32 10.19
C ASN A 145 -1.40 -13.34 9.40
N MET A 146 -1.36 -12.07 9.82
CA MET A 146 -0.41 -11.13 9.25
C MET A 146 0.95 -11.30 9.92
N ILE A 147 1.99 -11.30 9.09
CA ILE A 147 3.38 -11.25 9.51
C ILE A 147 3.87 -9.80 9.51
N TYR A 148 4.75 -9.47 10.46
CA TYR A 148 5.48 -8.21 10.46
C TYR A 148 6.62 -8.27 9.44
N THR A 149 6.78 -7.22 8.62
CA THR A 149 7.69 -7.27 7.45
C THR A 149 8.87 -6.32 7.48
N LYS A 150 9.03 -5.53 8.55
CA LYS A 150 10.22 -4.70 8.73
C LYS A 150 11.37 -5.53 9.30
N LYS A 151 12.59 -5.21 8.88
CA LYS A 151 13.82 -5.60 9.58
C LYS A 151 14.12 -4.60 10.69
#